data_AF-A0A382XFA6-F1
#
_entry.id   AF-A0A382XFA6-F1
#
_cell.length_a   1.000
_cell.length_b   1.000
_cell.length_c   1.000
_cell.angle_alpha   90.00
_cell.angle_beta   90.00
_cell.angle_gamma   90.00
#
_symmetry.space_group_name_H-M   'P 1'
#
loop_
_entity.id
_entity.type
_entity.pdbx_description
1 polymer ?
#
loop_
_entity_poly.entity_id
_entity_poly.type
_entity_poly.pdbx_seq_one_letter_code
_entity_poly.pdbx_strand_id
1 'polypeptide(L)'
;PIFPATDSTLCRGARDRQDQHGIVHARNVRHAEKIRAFYEGVRQLLEVAVETGAAGRLLAATNVPTLDLDLLANDLESKLFKLDPERIVQLHQLLETVCDSVDSSTRDIFCLLPIWPDQNGKAWPLVGDEVVCLPSSVAIRKLLPDVPMLDETIAAMAHVKDLSIDPVGIDRIIHALGPDAKPPFAIPHERDRILEVQEYLLTSDEKLSSDDREALAGLPVFLDDTQTPRPLSDLVQTDDDRLRQLYAGTNISAFLDAQSSSMKLVEHLGL
;
A
#
# COMPACT_ATOMS: atom_id res chain seq x y z
N PRO A 1 30.52 -28.63 -12.24
CA PRO A 1 31.85 -27.98 -12.12
C PRO A 1 31.95 -27.30 -10.75
N ILE A 2 33.14 -27.20 -10.17
CA ILE A 2 33.39 -26.62 -8.84
C ILE A 2 34.10 -25.27 -9.03
N PHE A 3 33.68 -24.25 -8.28
CA PHE A 3 34.12 -22.86 -8.41
C PHE A 3 34.43 -22.25 -7.03
N PRO A 4 35.34 -21.27 -6.96
CA PRO A 4 35.60 -20.52 -5.73
C PRO A 4 34.43 -19.56 -5.40
N ALA A 5 33.90 -19.66 -4.19
CA ALA A 5 32.93 -18.74 -3.62
C ALA A 5 33.62 -17.55 -2.94
N THR A 6 32.85 -16.49 -2.67
CA THR A 6 33.32 -15.28 -1.96
C THR A 6 33.86 -15.54 -0.55
N ASP A 7 33.47 -16.64 0.10
CA ASP A 7 33.99 -17.08 1.41
C ASP A 7 35.25 -17.95 1.30
N SER A 8 35.87 -18.01 0.11
CA SER A 8 37.02 -18.86 -0.23
C SER A 8 36.74 -20.38 -0.17
N THR A 9 35.48 -20.80 -0.10
CA THR A 9 35.11 -22.21 -0.23
C THR A 9 34.97 -22.63 -1.70
N LEU A 10 35.00 -23.95 -1.95
CA LEU A 10 34.85 -24.53 -3.28
C LEU A 10 33.46 -25.16 -3.42
N CYS A 11 32.63 -24.60 -4.29
CA CYS A 11 31.22 -24.98 -4.39
C CYS A 11 30.81 -25.25 -5.83
N ARG A 12 29.81 -26.12 -5.99
CA ARG A 12 29.26 -26.43 -7.31
C ARG A 12 28.39 -25.27 -7.80
N GLY A 13 28.29 -25.10 -9.11
CA GLY A 13 27.24 -24.24 -9.69
C GLY A 13 25.84 -24.73 -9.29
N ALA A 14 24.92 -23.79 -9.11
CA ALA A 14 23.51 -24.08 -8.92
C ALA A 14 22.94 -24.80 -10.14
N ARG A 15 22.12 -25.84 -9.89
CA ARG A 15 21.49 -26.66 -10.94
C ARG A 15 20.36 -25.93 -11.64
N ASP A 16 19.63 -25.15 -10.86
CA ASP A 16 18.45 -24.38 -11.25
C ASP A 16 18.22 -23.30 -10.19
N ARG A 17 17.18 -22.47 -10.37
CA ARG A 17 16.86 -21.36 -9.48
C ARG A 17 16.49 -21.81 -8.06
N GLN A 18 15.91 -23.01 -7.91
CA GLN A 18 15.50 -23.57 -6.62
C GLN A 18 16.68 -24.09 -5.79
N ASP A 19 17.83 -24.30 -6.42
CA ASP A 19 19.04 -24.78 -5.77
C ASP A 19 19.76 -23.68 -4.98
N GLN A 20 19.26 -23.41 -3.77
CA GLN A 20 19.76 -22.38 -2.85
C GLN A 20 21.22 -22.58 -2.39
N HIS A 21 21.79 -23.78 -2.57
CA HIS A 21 23.12 -24.14 -2.07
C HIS A 21 24.22 -24.04 -3.14
N GLY A 22 23.85 -23.90 -4.41
CA GLY A 22 24.81 -23.75 -5.48
C GLY A 22 25.23 -22.30 -5.69
N ILE A 23 26.44 -22.12 -6.22
CA ILE A 23 26.94 -20.81 -6.65
C ILE A 23 26.09 -20.30 -7.82
N VAL A 24 25.74 -19.03 -7.74
CA VAL A 24 25.16 -18.23 -8.84
C VAL A 24 26.14 -17.14 -9.29
N HIS A 25 25.87 -16.53 -10.44
CA HIS A 25 26.73 -15.48 -11.01
C HIS A 25 25.92 -14.24 -11.40
N ALA A 26 26.49 -13.05 -11.25
CA ALA A 26 25.92 -11.77 -11.66
C ALA A 26 26.49 -11.24 -13.00
N ARG A 27 27.22 -12.06 -13.77
CA ARG A 27 27.75 -11.69 -15.09
C ARG A 27 26.65 -11.16 -16.02
N ASN A 28 26.88 -9.99 -16.61
CA ASN A 28 25.94 -9.27 -17.49
C ASN A 28 24.60 -8.88 -16.84
N VAL A 29 24.50 -8.98 -15.52
CA VAL A 29 23.32 -8.50 -14.79
C VAL A 29 23.50 -7.01 -14.51
N ARG A 30 22.47 -6.23 -14.85
CA ARG A 30 22.44 -4.81 -14.54
C ARG A 30 22.34 -4.62 -13.02
N HIS A 31 23.05 -3.63 -12.47
CA HIS A 31 23.12 -3.40 -11.01
C HIS A 31 23.64 -4.59 -10.18
N ALA A 32 24.41 -5.51 -10.80
CA ALA A 32 25.00 -6.68 -10.16
C ALA A 32 25.64 -6.38 -8.79
N GLU A 33 26.41 -5.31 -8.67
CA GLU A 33 27.06 -4.94 -7.40
C GLU A 33 26.06 -4.72 -6.25
N LYS A 34 24.92 -4.08 -6.53
CA LYS A 34 23.89 -3.79 -5.52
C LYS A 34 23.13 -5.05 -5.11
N ILE A 35 22.80 -5.91 -6.08
CA ILE A 35 22.15 -7.19 -5.81
C ILE A 35 23.11 -8.08 -5.00
N ARG A 36 24.40 -8.15 -5.38
CA ARG A 36 25.41 -8.91 -4.63
C ARG A 36 25.56 -8.45 -3.19
N ALA A 37 25.57 -7.13 -2.96
CA ALA A 37 25.63 -6.57 -1.60
C ALA A 37 24.42 -6.98 -0.76
N PHE A 38 23.22 -7.00 -1.35
CA PHE A 38 22.04 -7.51 -0.66
C PHE A 38 22.20 -9.00 -0.30
N TYR A 39 22.78 -9.83 -1.16
CA TYR A 39 22.97 -11.26 -0.90
C TYR A 39 24.14 -11.64 0.03
N GLU A 40 24.93 -10.66 0.47
CA GLU A 40 26.10 -10.91 1.31
C GLU A 40 25.75 -11.71 2.57
N GLY A 41 26.48 -12.81 2.80
CA GLY A 41 26.28 -13.69 3.94
C GLY A 41 25.05 -14.61 3.87
N VAL A 42 24.23 -14.55 2.82
CA VAL A 42 23.02 -15.38 2.67
C VAL A 42 23.22 -16.50 1.67
N ARG A 43 23.71 -16.19 0.47
CA ARG A 43 23.94 -17.16 -0.62
C ARG A 43 25.41 -17.17 -1.00
N GLN A 44 25.90 -18.33 -1.43
CA GLN A 44 27.24 -18.42 -2.00
C GLN A 44 27.28 -17.78 -3.39
N LEU A 45 28.12 -16.76 -3.53
CA LEU A 45 28.32 -16.03 -4.78
C LEU A 45 29.69 -16.36 -5.35
N LEU A 46 29.79 -16.38 -6.68
CA LEU A 46 31.09 -16.48 -7.36
C LEU A 46 31.95 -15.26 -7.02
N GLU A 47 33.23 -15.47 -6.72
CA GLU A 47 34.16 -14.35 -6.49
C GLU A 47 34.23 -13.38 -7.68
N VAL A 48 34.13 -12.07 -7.41
CA VAL A 48 34.06 -11.01 -8.45
C VAL A 48 35.26 -11.05 -9.39
N ALA A 49 36.47 -11.27 -8.86
CA ALA A 49 37.70 -11.36 -9.64
C ALA A 49 37.68 -12.54 -10.64
N VAL A 50 36.93 -13.59 -10.32
CA VAL A 50 36.85 -14.84 -11.08
C VAL A 50 35.74 -14.80 -12.14
N GLU A 51 34.74 -13.94 -11.95
CA GLU A 51 33.53 -13.81 -12.74
C GLU A 51 33.76 -13.30 -14.18
N THR A 52 34.76 -12.44 -14.37
CA THR A 52 35.14 -11.95 -15.71
C THR A 52 36.02 -12.96 -16.47
N GLY A 53 36.65 -13.89 -15.74
CA GLY A 53 37.59 -14.88 -16.24
C GLY A 53 36.96 -16.13 -16.89
N ALA A 54 37.77 -17.19 -17.04
CA ALA A 54 37.35 -18.44 -17.67
C ALA A 54 36.26 -19.17 -16.87
N ALA A 55 36.31 -19.09 -15.53
CA ALA A 55 35.32 -19.70 -14.65
C ALA A 55 33.94 -19.06 -14.79
N GLY A 56 33.83 -17.72 -14.84
CA GLY A 56 32.55 -17.06 -15.11
C GLY A 56 32.01 -17.34 -16.51
N ARG A 57 32.88 -17.49 -17.53
CA ARG A 57 32.45 -17.94 -18.87
C ARG A 57 31.93 -19.38 -18.85
N LEU A 58 32.56 -20.26 -18.07
CA LEU A 58 32.13 -21.65 -17.93
C LEU A 58 30.79 -21.75 -17.20
N LEU A 59 30.55 -20.94 -16.17
CA LEU A 59 29.26 -20.86 -15.47
C LEU A 59 28.14 -20.43 -16.41
N ALA A 60 28.35 -19.36 -17.18
CA ALA A 60 27.40 -18.90 -18.18
C ALA A 60 27.13 -19.97 -19.26
N ALA A 61 28.15 -20.73 -19.67
CA ALA A 61 28.00 -21.80 -20.65
C ALA A 61 27.33 -23.08 -20.10
N THR A 62 27.19 -23.21 -18.77
CA THR A 62 26.65 -24.41 -18.11
C THR A 62 25.24 -24.21 -17.53
N ASN A 63 24.53 -23.16 -17.98
CA ASN A 63 23.16 -22.82 -17.57
C ASN A 63 22.99 -22.63 -16.05
N VAL A 64 24.04 -22.22 -15.36
CA VAL A 64 23.92 -21.84 -13.95
C VAL A 64 23.07 -20.57 -13.87
N PRO A 65 22.09 -20.49 -12.95
CA PRO A 65 21.27 -19.30 -12.80
C PRO A 65 22.06 -18.01 -12.56
N THR A 66 21.56 -16.93 -13.15
CA THR A 66 22.00 -15.57 -12.91
C THR A 66 21.45 -15.03 -11.60
N LEU A 67 22.24 -14.20 -10.91
CA LEU A 67 21.83 -13.43 -9.74
C LEU A 67 21.09 -12.17 -10.22
N ASP A 68 19.86 -12.36 -10.67
CA ASP A 68 18.95 -11.34 -11.17
C ASP A 68 17.72 -11.17 -10.26
N LEU A 69 16.78 -10.31 -10.68
CA LEU A 69 15.57 -10.02 -9.91
C LEU A 69 14.59 -11.20 -9.91
N ASP A 70 14.54 -12.01 -10.97
CA ASP A 70 13.77 -13.26 -10.99
C ASP A 70 14.24 -14.21 -9.88
N LEU A 71 15.57 -14.38 -9.75
CA LEU A 71 16.15 -15.21 -8.70
C LEU A 71 15.85 -14.62 -7.32
N LEU A 72 15.94 -13.29 -7.16
CA LEU A 72 15.56 -12.61 -5.92
C LEU A 72 14.10 -12.88 -5.54
N ALA A 73 13.18 -12.78 -6.48
CA ALA A 73 11.78 -13.09 -6.24
C ALA A 73 11.60 -14.55 -5.79
N ASN A 74 12.29 -15.50 -6.45
CA ASN A 74 12.24 -16.92 -6.09
C ASN A 74 12.87 -17.21 -4.71
N ASP A 75 13.96 -16.55 -4.36
CA ASP A 75 14.64 -16.71 -3.06
C ASP A 75 13.82 -16.08 -1.92
N LEU A 76 13.10 -14.99 -2.17
CA LEU A 76 12.13 -14.43 -1.23
C LEU A 76 10.94 -15.36 -1.01
N GLU A 77 10.36 -15.91 -2.10
CA GLU A 77 9.25 -16.87 -2.04
C GLU A 77 9.64 -18.14 -1.27
N SER A 78 10.85 -18.64 -1.51
CA SER A 78 11.40 -19.83 -0.84
C SER A 78 11.95 -19.57 0.56
N LYS A 79 11.79 -18.34 1.08
CA LYS A 79 12.18 -17.91 2.43
C LYS A 79 13.67 -18.09 2.72
N LEU A 80 14.52 -17.91 1.71
CA LEU A 80 15.97 -17.93 1.88
C LEU A 80 16.44 -16.81 2.83
N PHE A 81 15.77 -15.66 2.77
CA PHE A 81 16.06 -14.51 3.61
C PHE A 81 15.26 -14.54 4.92
N LYS A 82 15.93 -14.23 6.03
CA LYS A 82 15.27 -13.83 7.26
C LYS A 82 14.94 -12.33 7.18
N LEU A 83 13.73 -12.01 6.76
CA LEU A 83 13.26 -10.63 6.57
C LEU A 83 12.83 -10.01 7.90
N ASP A 84 13.77 -9.38 8.60
CA ASP A 84 13.48 -8.45 9.68
C ASP A 84 13.21 -7.03 9.14
N PRO A 85 12.73 -6.08 9.97
CA PRO A 85 12.41 -4.73 9.50
C PRO A 85 13.58 -4.00 8.81
N GLU A 86 14.81 -4.19 9.29
CA GLU A 86 15.99 -3.57 8.68
C GLU A 86 16.24 -4.15 7.30
N ARG A 87 16.14 -5.48 7.16
CA ARG A 87 16.33 -6.17 5.90
C ARG A 87 15.25 -5.82 4.86
N ILE A 88 14.01 -5.60 5.30
CA ILE A 88 12.92 -5.12 4.42
C ILE A 88 13.24 -3.73 3.89
N VAL A 89 13.74 -2.82 4.73
CA VAL A 89 14.18 -1.49 4.29
C VAL A 89 15.32 -1.60 3.27
N GLN A 90 16.31 -2.46 3.51
CA GLN A 90 17.39 -2.72 2.55
C GLN A 90 16.86 -3.28 1.22
N LEU A 91 15.85 -4.14 1.25
CA LEU A 91 15.19 -4.67 0.05
C LEU A 91 14.51 -3.55 -0.75
N HIS A 92 13.73 -2.68 -0.11
CA HIS A 92 13.08 -1.57 -0.81
C HIS A 92 14.08 -0.56 -1.36
N GLN A 93 15.19 -0.30 -0.67
CA GLN A 93 16.29 0.52 -1.20
C GLN A 93 16.94 -0.11 -2.43
N LEU A 94 17.10 -1.43 -2.44
CA LEU A 94 17.57 -2.16 -3.62
C LEU A 94 16.57 -2.01 -4.77
N LEU A 95 15.28 -2.28 -4.53
CA LEU A 95 14.21 -2.17 -5.54
C LEU A 95 14.10 -0.75 -6.10
N GLU A 96 14.26 0.27 -5.26
CA GLU A 96 14.29 1.67 -5.69
C GLU A 96 15.48 1.96 -6.60
N THR A 97 16.65 1.37 -6.31
CA THR A 97 17.86 1.58 -7.12
C THR A 97 17.78 0.89 -8.47
N VAL A 98 17.04 -0.21 -8.57
CA VAL A 98 16.96 -1.08 -9.76
C VAL A 98 15.60 -1.01 -10.46
N CYS A 99 14.76 -0.04 -10.10
CA CYS A 99 13.36 0.06 -10.51
C CYS A 99 13.18 0.04 -12.04
N ASP A 100 14.08 0.69 -12.75
CA ASP A 100 14.12 0.79 -14.21
C ASP A 100 14.49 -0.52 -14.93
N SER A 101 14.81 -1.56 -14.16
CA SER A 101 15.23 -2.88 -14.63
C SER A 101 14.25 -3.98 -14.24
N VAL A 102 13.15 -3.65 -13.54
CA VAL A 102 12.11 -4.59 -13.13
C VAL A 102 11.10 -4.75 -14.28
N ASP A 103 11.03 -5.95 -14.86
CA ASP A 103 10.00 -6.28 -15.84
C ASP A 103 8.62 -6.47 -15.16
N SER A 104 7.54 -6.52 -15.96
CA SER A 104 6.18 -6.67 -15.44
C SER A 104 5.96 -7.96 -14.67
N SER A 105 6.51 -9.09 -15.14
CA SER A 105 6.27 -10.39 -14.49
C SER A 105 6.94 -10.47 -13.12
N THR A 106 8.16 -9.94 -12.98
CA THR A 106 8.86 -9.87 -11.70
C THR A 106 8.15 -8.92 -10.73
N ARG A 107 7.63 -7.80 -11.24
CA ARG A 107 6.83 -6.85 -10.45
C ARG A 107 5.58 -7.52 -9.89
N ASP A 108 4.86 -8.29 -10.71
CA ASP A 108 3.65 -9.02 -10.27
C ASP A 108 3.97 -10.03 -9.16
N ILE A 109 5.12 -10.71 -9.23
CA ILE A 109 5.57 -11.62 -8.17
C ILE A 109 5.84 -10.84 -6.88
N PHE A 110 6.53 -9.70 -6.93
CA PHE A 110 6.76 -8.89 -5.73
C PHE A 110 5.47 -8.44 -5.05
N CYS A 111 4.41 -8.12 -5.81
CA CYS A 111 3.10 -7.78 -5.25
C CYS A 111 2.47 -8.90 -4.41
N LEU A 112 2.78 -10.17 -4.72
CA LEU A 112 2.26 -11.34 -3.99
C LEU A 112 3.08 -11.68 -2.74
N LEU A 113 4.29 -11.14 -2.61
CA LEU A 113 5.19 -11.47 -1.51
C LEU A 113 4.92 -10.59 -0.28
N PRO A 114 5.04 -11.14 0.94
CA PRO A 114 4.88 -10.39 2.18
C PRO A 114 6.13 -9.56 2.50
N ILE A 115 6.46 -8.61 1.62
CA ILE A 115 7.62 -7.73 1.72
C ILE A 115 7.24 -6.28 1.98
N TRP A 116 5.95 -5.95 1.95
CA TRP A 116 5.45 -4.57 2.00
C TRP A 116 5.02 -4.22 3.42
N PRO A 117 5.76 -3.37 4.15
CA PRO A 117 5.45 -3.07 5.53
C PRO A 117 4.29 -2.08 5.65
N ASP A 118 3.38 -2.34 6.59
CA ASP A 118 2.36 -1.38 7.00
C ASP A 118 2.94 -0.26 7.90
N GLN A 119 2.10 0.67 8.36
CA GLN A 119 2.49 1.75 9.27
C GLN A 119 3.05 1.27 10.62
N ASN A 120 2.88 -0.01 10.97
CA ASN A 120 3.38 -0.63 12.19
C ASN A 120 4.64 -1.49 11.93
N GLY A 121 5.16 -1.51 10.69
CA GLY A 121 6.33 -2.29 10.29
C GLY A 121 6.05 -3.77 10.07
N LYS A 122 4.78 -4.21 10.08
CA LYS A 122 4.41 -5.59 9.75
C LYS A 122 4.35 -5.75 8.23
N ALA A 123 5.01 -6.78 7.71
CA ALA A 123 5.05 -7.04 6.28
C ALA A 123 3.82 -7.83 5.79
N TRP A 124 3.26 -7.38 4.68
CA TRP A 124 2.08 -7.95 4.03
C TRP A 124 2.30 -8.00 2.51
N PRO A 125 1.53 -8.81 1.77
CA PRO A 125 1.44 -8.69 0.32
C PRO A 125 0.61 -7.47 -0.09
N LEU A 126 0.72 -7.05 -1.35
CA LEU A 126 -0.14 -6.03 -1.95
C LEU A 126 -1.37 -6.64 -2.64
N VAL A 127 -1.28 -7.92 -3.02
CA VAL A 127 -2.38 -8.66 -3.68
C VAL A 127 -2.64 -9.97 -2.92
N GLY A 128 -3.90 -10.24 -2.63
CA GLY A 128 -4.34 -11.42 -1.87
C GLY A 128 -5.53 -11.11 -0.96
N ASP A 129 -5.79 -11.99 0.01
CA ASP A 129 -6.89 -11.82 0.98
C ASP A 129 -6.53 -10.87 2.13
N GLU A 130 -5.27 -10.94 2.61
CA GLU A 130 -4.72 -10.07 3.65
C GLU A 130 -3.64 -9.17 3.05
N VAL A 131 -4.02 -7.94 2.69
CA VAL A 131 -3.14 -7.02 1.94
C VAL A 131 -2.83 -5.77 2.73
N VAL A 132 -1.70 -5.15 2.42
CA VAL A 132 -1.44 -3.75 2.75
C VAL A 132 -1.98 -2.85 1.64
N CYS A 133 -2.59 -1.74 2.04
CA CYS A 133 -3.23 -0.80 1.12
C CYS A 133 -2.35 0.43 0.87
N LEU A 134 -2.34 0.93 -0.35
CA LEU A 134 -1.72 2.21 -0.67
C LEU A 134 -2.72 3.33 -0.40
N PRO A 135 -2.50 4.25 0.55
CA PRO A 135 -3.40 5.39 0.74
C PRO A 135 -3.16 6.46 -0.33
N SER A 136 -4.23 7.10 -0.83
CA SER A 136 -4.11 8.25 -1.75
C SER A 136 -3.49 9.48 -1.06
N SER A 137 -3.65 9.59 0.26
CA SER A 137 -3.16 10.70 1.06
C SER A 137 -2.86 10.31 2.51
N VAL A 138 -2.08 11.14 3.21
CA VAL A 138 -1.80 10.94 4.65
C VAL A 138 -3.07 11.06 5.51
N ALA A 139 -4.06 11.82 5.06
CA ALA A 139 -5.32 12.01 5.78
C ALA A 139 -6.13 10.70 5.90
N ILE A 140 -6.13 9.87 4.85
CA ILE A 140 -6.85 8.59 4.84
C ILE A 140 -6.38 7.65 5.97
N ARG A 141 -5.10 7.67 6.31
CA ARG A 141 -4.56 6.86 7.43
C ARG A 141 -5.21 7.21 8.77
N LYS A 142 -5.60 8.47 8.98
CA LYS A 142 -6.27 8.92 10.20
C LYS A 142 -7.75 8.51 10.22
N LEU A 143 -8.37 8.49 9.05
CA LEU A 143 -9.76 8.07 8.88
C LEU A 143 -9.94 6.55 8.97
N LEU A 144 -8.92 5.79 8.61
CA LEU A 144 -8.92 4.32 8.61
C LEU A 144 -7.69 3.77 9.39
N PRO A 145 -7.60 3.99 10.71
CA PRO A 145 -6.41 3.64 11.49
C PRO A 145 -6.16 2.13 11.59
N ASP A 146 -7.21 1.32 11.51
CA ASP A 146 -7.15 -0.13 11.62
C ASP A 146 -6.83 -0.82 10.28
N VAL A 147 -6.86 -0.08 9.16
CA VAL A 147 -6.47 -0.62 7.87
C VAL A 147 -4.94 -0.68 7.80
N PRO A 148 -4.34 -1.83 7.44
CA PRO A 148 -2.91 -1.92 7.17
C PRO A 148 -2.59 -1.07 5.93
N MET A 149 -2.03 0.10 6.13
CA MET A 149 -1.65 1.06 5.10
C MET A 149 -0.13 1.04 4.92
N LEU A 150 0.34 1.01 3.67
CA LEU A 150 1.75 0.87 3.33
C LEU A 150 2.58 1.96 4.01
N ASP A 151 3.73 1.66 4.58
CA ASP A 151 4.59 2.66 5.22
C ASP A 151 4.78 3.92 4.33
N GLU A 152 4.78 5.11 4.94
CA GLU A 152 4.81 6.38 4.20
C GLU A 152 6.10 6.56 3.41
N THR A 153 7.24 6.14 3.96
CA THR A 153 8.54 6.25 3.29
C THR A 153 8.58 5.36 2.06
N ILE A 154 8.07 4.12 2.19
CA ILE A 154 8.03 3.17 1.08
C ILE A 154 6.98 3.58 0.04
N ALA A 155 5.81 4.05 0.45
CA ALA A 155 4.78 4.58 -0.46
C ALA A 155 5.28 5.74 -1.33
N ALA A 156 6.24 6.52 -0.85
CA ALA A 156 6.82 7.64 -1.59
C ALA A 156 7.87 7.23 -2.65
N MET A 157 8.38 5.99 -2.60
CA MET A 157 9.43 5.48 -3.48
C MET A 157 8.96 5.32 -4.93
N ALA A 158 9.84 5.53 -5.89
CA ALA A 158 9.53 5.48 -7.32
C ALA A 158 9.06 4.09 -7.76
N HIS A 159 9.71 3.02 -7.29
CA HIS A 159 9.32 1.66 -7.67
C HIS A 159 7.90 1.29 -7.21
N VAL A 160 7.38 1.95 -6.17
CA VAL A 160 6.00 1.77 -5.68
C VAL A 160 5.01 2.55 -6.53
N LYS A 161 5.37 3.77 -6.93
CA LYS A 161 4.54 4.58 -7.85
C LYS A 161 4.39 3.94 -9.23
N ASP A 162 5.38 3.14 -9.63
CA ASP A 162 5.32 2.36 -10.87
C ASP A 162 4.43 1.11 -10.74
N LEU A 163 3.95 0.77 -9.53
CA LEU A 163 2.96 -0.28 -9.35
C LEU A 163 1.60 0.25 -9.80
N SER A 164 0.91 -0.50 -10.66
CA SER A 164 -0.47 -0.19 -11.07
C SER A 164 -1.46 -0.68 -10.01
N ILE A 165 -1.34 -0.15 -8.79
CA ILE A 165 -2.20 -0.48 -7.65
C ILE A 165 -3.13 0.69 -7.41
N ASP A 166 -4.43 0.39 -7.37
CA ASP A 166 -5.44 1.38 -7.05
C ASP A 166 -5.30 1.81 -5.58
N PRO A 167 -5.02 3.09 -5.31
CA PRO A 167 -4.94 3.57 -3.95
C PRO A 167 -6.33 3.58 -3.30
N VAL A 168 -6.35 3.41 -1.98
CA VAL A 168 -7.52 3.71 -1.15
C VAL A 168 -7.71 5.22 -1.17
N GLY A 169 -8.76 5.69 -1.86
CA GLY A 169 -9.13 7.09 -2.00
C GLY A 169 -10.49 7.41 -1.36
N ILE A 170 -11.11 8.50 -1.80
CA ILE A 170 -12.44 8.92 -1.32
C ILE A 170 -13.51 7.84 -1.52
N ASP A 171 -13.51 7.12 -2.64
CA ASP A 171 -14.47 6.05 -2.94
C ASP A 171 -14.57 5.03 -1.79
N ARG A 172 -13.41 4.65 -1.24
CA ARG A 172 -13.32 3.72 -0.12
C ARG A 172 -13.77 4.33 1.19
N ILE A 173 -13.57 5.63 1.40
CA ILE A 173 -14.12 6.34 2.57
C ILE A 173 -15.64 6.35 2.52
N ILE A 174 -16.24 6.63 1.36
CA ILE A 174 -17.71 6.59 1.16
C ILE A 174 -18.24 5.18 1.43
N HIS A 175 -17.61 4.15 0.86
CA HIS A 175 -17.98 2.77 1.14
C HIS A 175 -17.83 2.38 2.61
N ALA A 176 -16.81 2.89 3.30
CA ALA A 176 -16.56 2.61 4.71
C ALA A 176 -17.59 3.24 5.66
N LEU A 177 -18.33 4.24 5.20
CA LEU A 177 -19.46 4.86 5.89
C LEU A 177 -20.79 4.12 5.62
N GLY A 178 -20.79 3.12 4.73
CA GLY A 178 -21.97 2.31 4.46
C GLY A 178 -22.41 1.49 5.68
N PRO A 179 -23.72 1.20 5.84
CA PRO A 179 -24.22 0.36 6.94
C PRO A 179 -23.71 -1.09 6.87
N ASP A 180 -23.34 -1.57 5.68
CA ASP A 180 -22.78 -2.90 5.45
C ASP A 180 -21.25 -2.95 5.52
N ALA A 181 -20.60 -1.81 5.83
CA ALA A 181 -19.15 -1.74 5.95
C ALA A 181 -18.64 -2.67 7.06
N LYS A 182 -17.58 -3.41 6.77
CA LYS A 182 -16.98 -4.38 7.69
C LYS A 182 -15.56 -3.96 8.07
N PRO A 183 -15.11 -4.27 9.30
CA PRO A 183 -13.72 -4.09 9.68
C PRO A 183 -12.75 -4.76 8.67
N PRO A 184 -11.59 -4.15 8.38
CA PRO A 184 -11.09 -2.89 8.95
C PRO A 184 -11.60 -1.62 8.24
N PHE A 185 -12.41 -1.76 7.18
CA PHE A 185 -12.94 -0.64 6.39
C PHE A 185 -14.31 -0.17 6.87
N ALA A 186 -14.50 -0.03 8.18
CA ALA A 186 -15.75 0.48 8.75
C ALA A 186 -15.45 1.75 9.55
N ILE A 187 -16.10 2.85 9.19
CA ILE A 187 -16.03 4.11 9.94
C ILE A 187 -17.28 4.20 10.83
N PRO A 188 -17.12 4.27 12.17
CA PRO A 188 -18.25 4.45 13.07
C PRO A 188 -18.98 5.78 12.83
N HIS A 189 -20.31 5.75 12.91
CA HIS A 189 -21.17 6.93 12.81
C HIS A 189 -21.24 7.72 14.13
N GLU A 190 -20.07 7.97 14.72
CA GLU A 190 -19.92 8.80 15.91
C GLU A 190 -19.65 10.24 15.48
N ARG A 191 -20.19 11.22 16.22
CA ARG A 191 -20.09 12.64 15.89
C ARG A 191 -18.67 13.07 15.52
N ASP A 192 -17.69 12.74 16.37
CA ASP A 192 -16.30 13.19 16.19
C ASP A 192 -15.68 12.56 14.93
N ARG A 193 -15.98 11.29 14.66
CA ARG A 193 -15.53 10.60 13.43
C ARG A 193 -16.17 11.19 12.18
N ILE A 194 -17.45 11.54 12.22
CA ILE A 194 -18.13 12.18 11.10
C ILE A 194 -17.58 13.58 10.85
N LEU A 195 -17.25 14.35 11.89
CA LEU A 195 -16.61 15.66 11.73
C LEU A 195 -15.24 15.54 11.05
N GLU A 196 -14.42 14.54 11.41
CA GLU A 196 -13.13 14.29 10.75
C GLU A 196 -13.30 13.93 9.28
N VAL A 197 -14.30 13.11 8.95
CA VAL A 197 -14.64 12.77 7.56
C VAL A 197 -15.10 14.01 6.79
N GLN A 198 -15.99 14.82 7.35
CA GLN A 198 -16.46 16.07 6.72
C GLN A 198 -15.30 17.02 6.44
N GLU A 199 -14.40 17.20 7.41
CA GLU A 199 -13.21 18.05 7.24
C GLU A 199 -12.31 17.52 6.13
N TYR A 200 -12.08 16.20 6.06
CA TYR A 200 -11.33 15.60 4.96
C TYR A 200 -12.02 15.84 3.61
N LEU A 201 -13.33 15.64 3.50
CA LEU A 201 -14.06 15.88 2.23
C LEU A 201 -14.04 17.35 1.81
N LEU A 202 -14.02 18.29 2.75
CA LEU A 202 -13.93 19.73 2.48
C LEU A 202 -12.53 20.20 2.07
N THR A 203 -11.49 19.52 2.56
CA THR A 203 -10.08 19.92 2.37
C THR A 203 -9.32 19.06 1.37
N SER A 204 -9.89 17.91 0.99
CA SER A 204 -9.31 17.03 -0.02
C SER A 204 -9.39 17.68 -1.40
N ASP A 205 -8.29 17.65 -2.14
CA ASP A 205 -8.24 18.07 -3.55
C ASP A 205 -8.79 16.98 -4.50
N GLU A 206 -9.23 15.83 -3.97
CA GLU A 206 -9.81 14.74 -4.75
C GLU A 206 -11.23 15.10 -5.22
N LYS A 207 -11.47 14.98 -6.53
CA LYS A 207 -12.77 15.29 -7.12
C LYS A 207 -13.74 14.13 -6.95
N LEU A 208 -14.85 14.37 -6.26
CA LEU A 208 -15.96 13.42 -6.22
C LEU A 208 -16.70 13.36 -7.56
N SER A 209 -17.04 12.14 -7.98
CA SER A 209 -17.94 11.93 -9.12
C SER A 209 -19.39 12.33 -8.78
N SER A 210 -20.29 12.25 -9.77
CA SER A 210 -21.73 12.41 -9.48
C SER A 210 -22.25 11.29 -8.60
N ASP A 211 -21.80 10.06 -8.87
CA ASP A 211 -22.23 8.85 -8.16
C ASP A 211 -21.75 8.87 -6.71
N ASP A 212 -20.51 9.33 -6.47
CA ASP A 212 -19.96 9.49 -5.12
C ASP A 212 -20.77 10.48 -4.29
N ARG A 213 -21.19 11.59 -4.89
CA ARG A 213 -22.00 12.62 -4.22
C ARG A 213 -23.40 12.12 -3.89
N GLU A 214 -24.02 11.40 -4.81
CA GLU A 214 -25.33 10.76 -4.58
C GLU A 214 -25.24 9.71 -3.47
N ALA A 215 -24.20 8.87 -3.48
CA ALA A 215 -23.95 7.92 -2.41
C ALA A 215 -23.77 8.62 -1.05
N LEU A 216 -22.95 9.67 -0.98
CA LEU A 216 -22.73 10.48 0.23
C LEU A 216 -24.03 11.07 0.78
N ALA A 217 -24.91 11.59 -0.08
CA ALA A 217 -26.19 12.18 0.32
C ALA A 217 -27.10 11.17 1.06
N GLY A 218 -26.99 9.88 0.73
CA GLY A 218 -27.74 8.80 1.36
C GLY A 218 -27.13 8.23 2.64
N LEU A 219 -25.93 8.67 3.05
CA LEU A 219 -25.23 8.13 4.21
C LEU A 219 -25.40 9.00 5.46
N PRO A 220 -25.30 8.45 6.69
CA PRO A 220 -25.43 9.21 7.93
C PRO A 220 -24.19 10.06 8.23
N VAL A 221 -23.91 11.02 7.35
CA VAL A 221 -22.68 11.83 7.34
C VAL A 221 -22.95 13.31 7.53
N PHE A 222 -24.22 13.72 7.67
CA PHE A 222 -24.61 15.10 7.96
C PHE A 222 -25.12 15.20 9.39
N LEU A 223 -24.65 16.19 10.14
CA LEU A 223 -25.06 16.39 11.52
C LEU A 223 -26.30 17.26 11.56
N ASP A 224 -27.32 16.81 12.28
CA ASP A 224 -28.45 17.65 12.63
C ASP A 224 -28.10 18.70 13.72
N ASP A 225 -29.08 19.51 14.08
CA ASP A 225 -29.01 20.52 15.13
C ASP A 225 -28.76 19.93 16.53
N THR A 226 -28.99 18.62 16.72
CA THR A 226 -28.63 17.86 17.92
C THR A 226 -27.24 17.22 17.85
N GLN A 227 -26.50 17.45 16.77
CA GLN A 227 -25.18 16.85 16.48
C GLN A 227 -25.23 15.33 16.26
N THR A 228 -26.38 14.82 15.82
CA THR A 228 -26.57 13.40 15.47
C THR A 228 -26.34 13.21 13.97
N PRO A 229 -25.51 12.25 13.53
CA PRO A 229 -25.33 11.95 12.11
C PRO A 229 -26.60 11.36 11.47
N ARG A 230 -26.98 11.89 10.32
CA ARG A 230 -28.18 11.53 9.54
C ARG A 230 -27.91 11.65 8.04
N PRO A 231 -28.66 10.91 7.20
CA PRO A 231 -28.66 11.13 5.76
C PRO A 231 -29.31 12.47 5.43
N LEU A 232 -28.93 13.04 4.28
CA LEU A 232 -29.41 14.36 3.88
C LEU A 232 -30.93 14.38 3.67
N SER A 233 -31.51 13.25 3.25
CA SER A 233 -32.95 13.07 3.06
C SER A 233 -33.78 13.28 4.34
N ASP A 234 -33.16 13.11 5.51
CA ASP A 234 -33.83 13.20 6.80
C ASP A 234 -33.71 14.61 7.41
N LEU A 235 -33.00 15.51 6.74
CA LEU A 235 -32.70 16.85 7.22
C LEU A 235 -33.53 17.91 6.49
N VAL A 236 -33.97 18.91 7.25
CA VAL A 236 -34.72 20.05 6.74
C VAL A 236 -33.92 21.34 6.96
N GLN A 237 -33.88 22.20 5.94
CA GLN A 237 -33.32 23.54 6.06
C GLN A 237 -34.44 24.57 6.26
N THR A 238 -34.26 25.46 7.24
CA THR A 238 -35.08 26.66 7.41
C THR A 238 -34.30 27.75 8.13
N ASP A 239 -34.47 28.99 7.69
CA ASP A 239 -33.94 30.18 8.34
C ASP A 239 -34.93 30.79 9.36
N ASP A 240 -36.14 30.22 9.48
CA ASP A 240 -37.15 30.68 10.43
C ASP A 240 -37.01 29.96 11.78
N ASP A 241 -36.45 30.66 12.77
CA ASP A 241 -36.31 30.20 14.15
C ASP A 241 -37.62 29.76 14.80
N ARG A 242 -38.77 30.33 14.39
CA ARG A 242 -40.07 29.98 14.94
C ARG A 242 -40.50 28.59 14.48
N LEU A 243 -40.20 28.24 13.23
CA LEU A 243 -40.42 26.89 12.72
C LEU A 243 -39.51 25.89 13.45
N ARG A 244 -38.24 26.22 13.65
CA ARG A 244 -37.33 25.37 14.45
C ARG A 244 -37.86 25.13 15.86
N GLN A 245 -38.29 26.18 16.56
CA GLN A 245 -38.86 26.09 17.90
C GLN A 245 -40.15 25.26 17.96
N LEU A 246 -41.00 25.34 16.93
CA LEU A 246 -42.23 24.56 16.86
C LEU A 246 -41.96 23.05 16.82
N TYR A 247 -40.89 22.65 16.14
CA TYR A 247 -40.50 21.24 16.00
C TYR A 247 -39.45 20.80 17.03
N ALA A 248 -38.93 21.71 17.86
CA ALA A 248 -37.92 21.42 18.87
C ALA A 248 -38.41 20.35 19.86
N GLY A 249 -37.59 19.32 20.09
CA GLY A 249 -37.91 18.20 20.99
C GLY A 249 -38.91 17.18 20.44
N THR A 250 -39.29 17.30 19.17
CA THR A 250 -40.09 16.28 18.46
C THR A 250 -39.18 15.38 17.63
N ASN A 251 -39.60 14.12 17.40
CA ASN A 251 -38.90 13.22 16.46
C ASN A 251 -39.38 13.42 15.01
N ILE A 252 -40.05 14.54 14.72
CA ILE A 252 -40.78 14.75 13.46
C ILE A 252 -39.84 15.31 12.39
N SER A 253 -38.92 16.20 12.77
CA SER A 253 -37.99 16.84 11.85
C SER A 253 -36.63 17.05 12.52
N ALA A 254 -35.57 16.68 11.82
CA ALA A 254 -34.19 17.05 12.16
C ALA A 254 -33.76 18.21 11.27
N PHE A 255 -33.08 19.21 11.84
CA PHE A 255 -32.72 20.41 11.09
C PHE A 255 -31.24 20.44 10.77
N LEU A 256 -30.91 20.86 9.56
CA LEU A 256 -29.55 21.22 9.21
C LEU A 256 -29.30 22.67 9.66
N ASP A 257 -28.32 22.88 10.53
CA ASP A 257 -27.91 24.23 10.93
C ASP A 257 -27.13 24.90 9.79
N ALA A 258 -27.57 26.09 9.37
CA ALA A 258 -27.00 26.84 8.26
C ALA A 258 -25.52 27.22 8.46
N GLN A 259 -25.05 27.27 9.72
CA GLN A 259 -23.65 27.57 10.05
C GLN A 259 -22.79 26.33 10.31
N SER A 260 -23.38 25.13 10.24
CA SER A 260 -22.70 23.87 10.54
C SER A 260 -21.67 23.46 9.49
N SER A 261 -20.72 22.60 9.88
CA SER A 261 -19.81 21.93 8.94
C SER A 261 -20.56 21.10 7.89
N SER A 262 -21.69 20.52 8.27
CA SER A 262 -22.55 19.74 7.37
C SER A 262 -23.17 20.59 6.28
N MET A 263 -23.63 21.80 6.59
CA MET A 263 -24.12 22.74 5.58
C MET A 263 -22.99 23.17 4.63
N LYS A 264 -21.80 23.47 5.17
CA LYS A 264 -20.62 23.78 4.34
C LYS A 264 -20.28 22.64 3.38
N LEU A 265 -20.40 21.39 3.84
CA LEU A 265 -20.17 20.22 2.99
C LEU A 265 -21.24 20.11 1.89
N VAL A 266 -22.52 20.31 2.21
CA VAL A 266 -23.60 20.34 1.21
C VAL A 266 -23.31 21.38 0.13
N GLU A 267 -22.98 22.61 0.52
CA GLU A 267 -22.62 23.68 -0.42
C GLU A 267 -21.37 23.34 -1.25
N HIS A 268 -20.34 22.77 -0.63
CA HIS A 268 -19.10 22.38 -1.29
C HIS A 268 -19.32 21.29 -2.35
N LEU A 269 -20.16 20.29 -2.04
CA LEU A 269 -20.48 19.19 -2.94
C LEU A 269 -21.54 19.55 -3.99
N GLY A 270 -22.24 20.67 -3.82
CA GLY A 270 -23.35 21.09 -4.66
C GLY A 270 -24.56 20.15 -4.57
N LEU A 271 -24.84 19.67 -3.36
CA LEU A 271 -25.97 18.81 -3.01
C LEU A 271 -27.23 19.61 -2.67
#